data_AF-A0A2V5X4M9-F1
#
_entry.id   AF-A0A2V5X4M9-F1
#
_cell.length_a   1.000
_cell.length_b   1.000
_cell.length_c   1.000
_cell.angle_alpha   90.00
_cell.angle_beta   90.00
_cell.angle_gamma   90.00
#
_symmetry.space_group_name_H-M   'P 1'
#
loop_
_entity.id
_entity.type
_entity.pdbx_description
1 polymer ?
#
loop_
_entity_poly.entity_id
_entity_poly.type
_entity_poly.pdbx_seq_one_letter_code
_entity_poly.pdbx_strand_id
1 'polypeptide(L)'
;MVANNFDELKALPRDKVAGKIVLFNYSFDKQMAAGGHGGDAYGEAVVYRGDGPSAAARQGAVACLIRSVGGADYRLPHTGQTKYADDAPKIPAGALTAEDADLIVDLVRQGQVKMKLTLTPQQLPDVESYNVIGDIKGSEHPEQIIIVSGHLDSWDLGTGAVDDGAGVAVSMEAANLIQKLHLKPKRTIRMIAWMNEENGLAGSKQYEKDHREEWSNHFAAMETDGGAGHPIGINIKGKFEIKKLLAPVLAVLQESGAGGTNFAEHVGADIEPMEKADVPAFSPIQDSRFYFNYHHTAADTLDKIVPKELAENSAVVAVVTYALANMEQPLPR
;
A
#
# COMPACT_ATOMS: atom_id res chain seq x y z
N MET A 1 -7.09 8.43 -28.22
CA MET A 1 -6.81 7.08 -28.77
C MET A 1 -6.74 6.13 -27.60
N VAL A 2 -6.97 4.83 -27.81
CA VAL A 2 -7.00 3.83 -26.72
C VAL A 2 -5.91 2.79 -26.94
N ALA A 3 -5.19 2.45 -25.89
CA ALA A 3 -4.31 1.29 -25.82
C ALA A 3 -4.64 0.49 -24.55
N ASN A 4 -4.67 -0.84 -24.61
CA ASN A 4 -4.93 -1.67 -23.43
C ASN A 4 -3.67 -1.92 -22.61
N ASN A 5 -2.48 -1.79 -23.21
CA ASN A 5 -1.21 -2.01 -22.55
C ASN A 5 -0.06 -1.24 -23.23
N PHE A 6 1.14 -1.33 -22.65
CA PHE A 6 2.33 -0.64 -23.19
C PHE A 6 2.78 -1.18 -24.54
N ASP A 7 2.58 -2.46 -24.82
CA ASP A 7 3.02 -3.07 -26.07
C ASP A 7 2.12 -2.67 -27.24
N GLU A 8 0.81 -2.57 -27.00
CA GLU A 8 -0.14 -1.96 -27.94
C GLU A 8 0.23 -0.51 -28.24
N LEU A 9 0.58 0.29 -27.22
CA LEU A 9 1.04 1.65 -27.44
C LEU A 9 2.32 1.64 -28.29
N LYS A 10 3.35 0.85 -27.92
CA LYS A 10 4.63 0.75 -28.66
C LYS A 10 4.46 0.31 -30.11
N ALA A 11 3.50 -0.57 -30.39
CA ALA A 11 3.23 -1.08 -31.73
C ALA A 11 2.62 -0.02 -32.67
N LEU A 12 2.06 1.07 -32.12
CA LEU A 12 1.46 2.12 -32.94
C LEU A 12 2.52 3.05 -33.52
N PRO A 13 2.40 3.42 -34.81
CA PRO A 13 3.29 4.40 -35.40
C PRO A 13 3.01 5.78 -34.79
N ARG A 14 4.07 6.60 -34.66
CA ARG A 14 4.03 7.89 -33.96
C ARG A 14 2.92 8.83 -34.47
N ASP A 15 2.62 8.82 -35.78
CA ASP A 15 1.55 9.64 -36.38
C ASP A 15 0.14 9.28 -35.88
N LYS A 16 -0.04 8.07 -35.31
CA LYS A 16 -1.30 7.65 -34.69
C LYS A 16 -1.44 8.10 -33.25
N VAL A 17 -0.37 8.53 -32.59
CA VAL A 17 -0.36 8.92 -31.17
C VAL A 17 -0.06 10.41 -30.99
N ALA A 18 0.86 10.97 -31.78
CA ALA A 18 1.30 12.35 -31.67
C ALA A 18 0.13 13.34 -31.74
N GLY A 19 0.10 14.30 -30.81
CA GLY A 19 -0.96 15.31 -30.74
C GLY A 19 -2.29 14.82 -30.15
N LYS A 20 -2.38 13.56 -29.68
CA LYS A 20 -3.61 12.97 -29.13
C LYS A 20 -3.51 12.76 -27.62
N ILE A 21 -4.69 12.61 -27.01
CA ILE A 21 -4.83 12.07 -25.65
C ILE A 21 -4.80 10.54 -25.76
N VAL A 22 -3.95 9.89 -24.97
CA VAL A 22 -3.88 8.43 -24.84
C VAL A 22 -4.72 8.01 -23.63
N LEU A 23 -5.62 7.05 -23.82
CA LEU A 23 -6.30 6.34 -22.73
C LEU A 23 -5.69 4.94 -22.62
N PHE A 24 -5.07 4.63 -21.49
CA PHE A 24 -4.75 3.26 -21.12
C PHE A 24 -5.99 2.59 -20.51
N ASN A 25 -6.61 1.67 -21.26
CA ASN A 25 -7.82 0.96 -20.84
C ASN A 25 -7.51 -0.43 -20.26
N TYR A 26 -6.45 -0.55 -19.47
CA TYR A 26 -6.16 -1.80 -18.76
C TYR A 26 -7.24 -2.04 -17.70
N SER A 27 -7.84 -3.23 -17.69
CA SER A 27 -8.91 -3.57 -16.76
C SER A 27 -8.34 -4.20 -15.50
N PHE A 28 -8.69 -3.66 -14.34
CA PHE A 28 -8.39 -4.28 -13.06
C PHE A 28 -9.03 -5.69 -12.98
N ASP A 29 -8.25 -6.70 -12.63
CA ASP A 29 -8.75 -8.08 -12.57
C ASP A 29 -9.57 -8.32 -11.29
N LYS A 30 -10.89 -8.16 -11.43
CA LYS A 30 -11.86 -8.36 -10.35
C LYS A 30 -11.95 -9.83 -9.89
N GLN A 31 -11.65 -10.80 -10.75
CA GLN A 31 -11.71 -12.21 -10.39
C GLN A 31 -10.49 -12.61 -9.55
N MET A 32 -9.32 -12.11 -9.94
CA MET A 32 -8.09 -12.24 -9.15
C MET A 32 -8.27 -11.60 -7.76
N ALA A 33 -8.79 -10.36 -7.71
CA ALA A 33 -9.10 -9.70 -6.44
C ALA A 33 -10.12 -10.47 -5.58
N ALA A 34 -11.20 -10.97 -6.19
CA ALA A 34 -12.21 -11.79 -5.48
C ALA A 34 -11.63 -13.11 -4.93
N GLY A 35 -10.57 -13.63 -5.56
CA GLY A 35 -9.82 -14.80 -5.09
C GLY A 35 -8.83 -14.53 -3.95
N GLY A 36 -8.77 -13.30 -3.43
CA GLY A 36 -7.83 -12.91 -2.36
C GLY A 36 -6.49 -12.36 -2.87
N HIS A 37 -6.36 -12.14 -4.18
CA HIS A 37 -5.16 -11.64 -4.84
C HIS A 37 -5.32 -10.18 -5.28
N GLY A 38 -5.93 -9.34 -4.43
CA GLY A 38 -6.20 -7.94 -4.76
C GLY A 38 -4.92 -7.15 -5.06
N GLY A 39 -3.86 -7.36 -4.27
CA GLY A 39 -2.57 -6.69 -4.47
C GLY A 39 -1.92 -7.04 -5.80
N ASP A 40 -2.02 -8.30 -6.24
CA ASP A 40 -1.51 -8.74 -7.54
C ASP A 40 -2.28 -8.05 -8.69
N ALA A 41 -3.61 -8.04 -8.62
CA ALA A 41 -4.47 -7.36 -9.60
C ALA A 41 -4.20 -5.85 -9.66
N TYR A 42 -3.94 -5.23 -8.52
CA TYR A 42 -3.53 -3.83 -8.44
C TYR A 42 -2.17 -3.61 -9.08
N GLY A 43 -1.18 -4.47 -8.78
CA GLY A 43 0.17 -4.41 -9.32
C GLY A 43 0.20 -4.45 -10.85
N GLU A 44 -0.67 -5.25 -11.48
CA GLU A 44 -0.77 -5.31 -12.95
C GLU A 44 -1.34 -4.03 -13.58
N ALA A 45 -2.26 -3.35 -12.88
CA ALA A 45 -2.96 -2.17 -13.39
C ALA A 45 -2.28 -0.84 -13.01
N VAL A 46 -1.60 -0.78 -11.86
CA VAL A 46 -1.03 0.46 -11.32
C VAL A 46 0.12 1.02 -12.16
N VAL A 47 0.81 0.17 -12.91
CA VAL A 47 1.92 0.57 -13.80
C VAL A 47 1.50 1.63 -14.82
N TYR A 48 0.24 1.62 -15.27
CA TYR A 48 -0.27 2.62 -16.21
C TYR A 48 -0.47 3.99 -15.56
N ARG A 49 -0.79 4.02 -14.26
CA ARG A 49 -0.83 5.26 -13.46
C ARG A 49 0.58 5.82 -13.28
N GLY A 50 1.51 4.97 -12.86
CA GLY A 50 2.90 5.35 -12.60
C GLY A 50 3.63 5.81 -13.85
N ASP A 51 3.75 4.93 -14.85
CA ASP A 51 4.66 5.09 -15.99
C ASP A 51 3.96 5.48 -17.30
N GLY A 52 2.63 5.34 -17.36
CA GLY A 52 1.83 5.62 -18.56
C GLY A 52 2.04 7.01 -19.15
N PRO A 53 2.05 8.10 -18.35
CA PRO A 53 2.27 9.44 -18.88
C PRO A 53 3.60 9.57 -19.63
N SER A 54 4.70 9.05 -19.08
CA SER A 54 6.00 9.06 -19.76
C SER A 54 6.02 8.14 -20.99
N ALA A 55 5.39 6.97 -20.94
CA ALA A 55 5.28 6.07 -22.10
C ALA A 55 4.53 6.74 -23.27
N ALA A 56 3.39 7.39 -23.00
CA ALA A 56 2.61 8.12 -23.99
C ALA A 56 3.37 9.36 -24.52
N ALA A 57 4.04 10.09 -23.64
CA ALA A 57 4.82 11.28 -23.97
C ALA A 57 5.97 10.97 -24.96
N ARG A 58 6.67 9.83 -24.81
CA ARG A 58 7.72 9.40 -25.75
C ARG A 58 7.22 9.28 -27.20
N GLN A 59 5.93 8.97 -27.39
CA GLN A 59 5.27 8.93 -28.70
C GLN A 59 4.62 10.25 -29.14
N GLY A 60 4.77 11.31 -28.36
CA GLY A 60 4.24 12.64 -28.68
C GLY A 60 2.78 12.85 -28.29
N ALA A 61 2.21 12.02 -27.42
CA ALA A 61 0.90 12.29 -26.82
C ALA A 61 0.91 13.63 -26.08
N VAL A 62 -0.24 14.30 -26.01
CA VAL A 62 -0.38 15.61 -25.34
C VAL A 62 -1.05 15.50 -23.96
N ALA A 63 -1.63 14.35 -23.63
CA ALA A 63 -2.12 13.99 -22.31
C ALA A 63 -2.28 12.46 -22.20
N CYS A 64 -2.31 11.97 -20.97
CA CYS A 64 -2.53 10.58 -20.61
C CYS A 64 -3.76 10.45 -19.71
N LEU A 65 -4.62 9.49 -19.98
CA LEU A 65 -5.70 9.07 -19.11
C LEU A 65 -5.56 7.58 -18.85
N ILE A 66 -6.00 7.13 -17.69
CA ILE A 66 -6.04 5.71 -17.35
C ILE A 66 -7.46 5.32 -16.96
N ARG A 67 -7.83 4.07 -17.22
CA ARG A 67 -8.90 3.41 -16.46
C ARG A 67 -8.46 3.31 -15.00
N SER A 68 -9.36 3.61 -14.07
CA SER A 68 -9.06 3.53 -12.64
C SER A 68 -8.56 2.15 -12.23
N VAL A 69 -7.61 2.16 -11.29
CA VAL A 69 -6.92 0.99 -10.75
C VAL A 69 -7.74 0.43 -9.58
N GLY A 70 -8.93 -0.08 -9.87
CA GLY A 70 -9.86 -0.52 -8.83
C GLY A 70 -11.02 -1.38 -9.35
N GLY A 71 -11.65 -2.10 -8.41
CA GLY A 71 -12.66 -3.12 -8.72
C GLY A 71 -14.11 -2.62 -8.75
N ALA A 72 -14.38 -1.41 -8.26
CA ALA A 72 -15.74 -0.89 -8.12
C ALA A 72 -16.25 -0.19 -9.39
N ASP A 73 -17.46 -0.57 -9.81
CA ASP A 73 -18.25 0.16 -10.82
C ASP A 73 -19.20 1.15 -10.12
N TYR A 74 -18.63 2.08 -9.36
CA TYR A 74 -19.37 3.13 -8.64
C TYR A 74 -19.18 4.52 -9.24
N ARG A 75 -18.65 4.58 -10.48
CA ARG A 75 -18.25 5.82 -11.14
C ARG A 75 -17.29 6.65 -10.27
N LEU A 76 -16.31 5.98 -9.67
CA LEU A 76 -15.27 6.58 -8.83
C LEU A 76 -13.93 6.60 -9.58
N PRO A 77 -13.29 7.77 -9.76
CA PRO A 77 -11.92 7.81 -10.22
C PRO A 77 -10.95 7.51 -9.07
N HIS A 78 -9.96 6.66 -9.31
CA HIS A 78 -8.90 6.35 -8.36
C HIS A 78 -7.68 7.22 -8.62
N THR A 79 -7.31 8.07 -7.67
CA THR A 79 -6.07 8.86 -7.74
C THR A 79 -4.85 7.98 -7.41
N GLY A 80 -3.68 8.59 -7.27
CA GLY A 80 -2.45 7.89 -6.91
C GLY A 80 -1.22 8.51 -7.56
N GLN A 81 -0.04 8.10 -7.07
CA GLN A 81 1.21 8.66 -7.54
C GLN A 81 1.45 8.39 -9.03
N THR A 82 1.96 9.41 -9.72
CA THR A 82 2.48 9.34 -11.09
C THR A 82 3.97 9.61 -11.07
N LYS A 83 4.77 8.78 -11.74
CA LYS A 83 6.22 8.93 -11.83
C LYS A 83 6.62 9.38 -13.22
N TYR A 84 7.04 10.64 -13.35
CA TYR A 84 7.60 11.12 -14.61
C TYR A 84 9.06 10.73 -14.73
N ALA A 85 9.40 10.01 -15.80
CA ALA A 85 10.78 9.73 -16.19
C ALA A 85 11.46 10.99 -16.76
N ASP A 86 12.76 11.13 -16.50
CA ASP A 86 13.57 12.28 -16.93
C ASP A 86 13.80 12.34 -18.45
N ASP A 87 13.57 11.24 -19.16
CA ASP A 87 13.77 11.09 -20.60
C ASP A 87 12.52 11.43 -21.44
N ALA A 88 11.44 11.90 -20.82
CA ALA A 88 10.19 12.23 -21.49
C ALA A 88 9.58 13.55 -20.98
N PRO A 89 8.89 14.33 -21.85
CA PRO A 89 8.21 15.53 -21.39
C PRO A 89 7.06 15.17 -20.45
N LYS A 90 6.87 15.98 -19.40
CA LYS A 90 5.71 15.84 -18.50
C LYS A 90 4.45 16.30 -19.24
N ILE A 91 3.48 15.39 -19.36
CA ILE A 91 2.18 15.67 -19.97
C ILE A 91 1.07 15.51 -18.92
N PRO A 92 -0.05 16.26 -19.01
CA PRO A 92 -1.17 16.11 -18.10
C PRO A 92 -1.64 14.65 -18.01
N ALA A 93 -1.88 14.18 -16.78
CA ALA A 93 -2.27 12.80 -16.47
C ALA A 93 -3.47 12.78 -15.51
N GLY A 94 -4.41 11.87 -15.71
CA GLY A 94 -5.53 11.67 -14.79
C GLY A 94 -6.20 10.31 -14.93
N ALA A 95 -6.92 9.88 -13.90
CA ALA A 95 -7.72 8.66 -13.95
C ALA A 95 -9.17 8.98 -14.34
N LEU A 96 -9.76 8.05 -15.08
CA LEU A 96 -11.19 8.02 -15.36
C LEU A 96 -11.83 6.87 -14.60
N THR A 97 -13.12 6.99 -14.33
CA THR A 97 -13.92 5.87 -13.87
C THR A 97 -13.88 4.73 -14.90
N ALA A 98 -14.13 3.50 -14.47
CA ALA A 98 -14.18 2.35 -15.37
C ALA A 98 -15.25 2.55 -16.47
N GLU A 99 -16.40 3.11 -16.08
CA GLU A 99 -17.56 3.36 -16.93
C GLU A 99 -17.31 4.47 -17.95
N ASP A 100 -16.64 5.57 -17.55
CA ASP A 100 -16.29 6.63 -18.49
C ASP A 100 -15.18 6.16 -19.46
N ALA A 101 -14.28 5.28 -19.04
CA ALA A 101 -13.32 4.64 -19.93
C ALA A 101 -14.02 3.75 -20.98
N ASP A 102 -14.98 2.92 -20.56
CA ASP A 102 -15.78 2.09 -21.47
C ASP A 102 -16.59 2.94 -22.46
N LEU A 103 -17.22 4.02 -21.99
CA LEU A 103 -17.92 4.97 -22.85
C LEU A 103 -17.00 5.57 -23.91
N ILE A 104 -15.78 5.98 -23.54
CA ILE A 104 -14.80 6.52 -24.50
C ILE A 104 -14.40 5.46 -25.53
N VAL A 105 -14.18 4.21 -25.11
CA VAL A 105 -13.87 3.09 -26.02
C VAL A 105 -14.97 2.93 -27.06
N ASP A 106 -16.23 2.91 -26.63
CA ASP A 106 -17.37 2.76 -27.54
C ASP A 106 -17.56 3.95 -28.47
N LEU A 107 -17.34 5.18 -27.99
CA LEU A 107 -17.39 6.38 -28.83
C LEU A 107 -16.26 6.40 -29.87
N VAL A 108 -15.05 5.96 -29.50
CA VAL A 108 -13.91 5.86 -30.43
C VAL A 108 -14.17 4.84 -31.54
N ARG A 109 -14.90 3.75 -31.25
CA ARG A 109 -15.32 2.76 -32.26
C ARG A 109 -16.31 3.35 -33.28
N GLN A 110 -17.07 4.37 -32.89
CA GLN A 110 -18.06 5.04 -33.75
C GLN A 110 -17.46 6.18 -34.59
N GLY A 111 -16.28 6.70 -34.21
CA GLY A 111 -15.59 7.72 -34.97
C GLY A 111 -14.64 8.58 -34.15
N GLN A 112 -14.29 9.74 -34.69
CA GLN A 112 -13.36 10.64 -34.03
C GLN A 112 -13.98 11.29 -32.78
N VAL A 113 -13.36 11.05 -31.63
CA VAL A 113 -13.70 11.71 -30.36
C VAL A 113 -12.77 12.90 -30.11
N LYS A 114 -13.33 14.03 -29.69
CA LYS A 114 -12.60 15.17 -29.15
C LYS A 114 -12.97 15.36 -27.68
N MET A 115 -11.98 15.60 -26.84
CA MET A 115 -12.16 15.83 -25.41
C MET A 115 -11.56 17.18 -25.03
N LYS A 116 -12.29 17.94 -24.21
CA LYS A 116 -11.74 19.07 -23.48
C LYS A 116 -11.32 18.57 -22.10
N LEU A 117 -10.01 18.43 -21.89
CA LEU A 117 -9.44 18.05 -20.59
C LEU A 117 -9.03 19.31 -19.82
N THR A 118 -9.41 19.40 -18.55
CA THR A 118 -9.00 20.49 -17.67
C THR A 118 -8.52 19.87 -16.36
N LEU A 119 -7.22 19.96 -16.13
CA LEU A 119 -6.57 19.55 -14.89
C LEU A 119 -5.87 20.80 -14.34
N THR A 120 -6.10 21.10 -13.06
CA THR A 120 -5.53 22.27 -12.39
C THR A 120 -4.58 21.93 -11.22
N PRO A 121 -3.85 20.79 -11.21
CA PRO A 121 -2.93 20.49 -10.12
C PRO A 121 -1.77 21.48 -10.11
N GLN A 122 -1.18 21.69 -8.94
CA GLN A 122 0.00 22.53 -8.76
C GLN A 122 1.02 21.79 -7.92
N GLN A 123 2.27 21.74 -8.38
CA GLN A 123 3.38 21.33 -7.54
C GLN A 123 3.79 22.54 -6.70
N LEU A 124 3.61 22.42 -5.39
CA LEU A 124 4.12 23.40 -4.43
C LEU A 124 5.53 22.99 -3.96
N PRO A 125 6.32 23.91 -3.39
CA PRO A 125 7.58 23.57 -2.75
C PRO A 125 7.35 22.56 -1.62
N ASP A 126 8.36 21.72 -1.39
CA ASP A 126 8.34 20.79 -0.25
C ASP A 126 8.24 21.57 1.07
N VAL A 127 7.50 20.98 2.01
CA VAL A 127 7.29 21.52 3.36
C VAL A 127 7.69 20.48 4.40
N GLU A 128 8.03 20.95 5.58
CA GLU A 128 8.34 20.07 6.70
C GLU A 128 7.08 19.35 7.19
N SER A 129 7.22 18.05 7.46
CA SER A 129 6.21 17.19 8.09
C SER A 129 6.92 16.13 8.94
N TYR A 130 6.18 15.27 9.65
CA TYR A 130 6.73 14.44 10.70
C TYR A 130 6.14 13.03 10.71
N ASN A 131 7.01 12.03 10.85
CA ASN A 131 6.59 10.74 11.40
C ASN A 131 6.17 10.93 12.86
N VAL A 132 5.15 10.19 13.30
CA VAL A 132 4.78 10.13 14.72
C VAL A 132 5.27 8.82 15.29
N ILE A 133 6.12 8.88 16.33
CA ILE A 133 6.78 7.71 16.91
C ILE A 133 6.46 7.63 18.40
N GLY A 134 6.06 6.44 18.87
CA GLY A 134 5.81 6.16 20.28
C GLY A 134 6.37 4.81 20.71
N ASP A 135 7.12 4.78 21.82
CA ASP A 135 7.80 3.58 22.31
C ASP A 135 7.15 3.04 23.60
N ILE A 136 6.88 1.73 23.63
CA ILE A 136 6.77 0.95 24.87
C ILE A 136 8.14 0.37 25.16
N LYS A 137 8.85 0.95 26.12
CA LYS A 137 10.23 0.56 26.43
C LYS A 137 10.31 -0.88 26.95
N GLY A 138 11.22 -1.65 26.37
CA GLY A 138 11.49 -3.04 26.78
C GLY A 138 12.14 -3.13 28.17
N SER A 139 11.96 -4.27 28.84
CA SER A 139 12.50 -4.50 30.19
C SER A 139 13.89 -5.12 30.24
N GLU A 140 14.23 -6.01 29.30
CA GLU A 140 15.49 -6.80 29.30
C GLU A 140 16.44 -6.35 28.19
N HIS A 141 15.89 -6.03 27.01
CA HIS A 141 16.60 -5.63 25.79
C HIS A 141 15.99 -4.33 25.24
N PRO A 142 16.02 -3.21 25.99
CA PRO A 142 15.41 -1.96 25.57
C PRO A 142 16.03 -1.38 24.28
N GLU A 143 17.24 -1.79 23.92
CA GLU A 143 17.93 -1.42 22.69
C GLU A 143 17.37 -2.14 21.45
N GLN A 144 16.73 -3.30 21.62
CA GLN A 144 16.17 -4.05 20.51
C GLN A 144 14.74 -3.59 20.21
N ILE A 145 14.45 -3.36 18.92
CA ILE A 145 13.22 -2.68 18.48
C ILE A 145 12.35 -3.63 17.66
N ILE A 146 11.06 -3.69 17.99
CA ILE A 146 9.99 -4.23 17.14
C ILE A 146 9.17 -3.05 16.63
N ILE A 147 9.17 -2.81 15.32
CA ILE A 147 8.32 -1.78 14.72
C ILE A 147 6.93 -2.35 14.44
N VAL A 148 5.91 -1.55 14.74
CA VAL A 148 4.51 -1.78 14.37
C VAL A 148 3.98 -0.48 13.76
N SER A 149 3.51 -0.51 12.51
CA SER A 149 3.24 0.72 11.77
C SER A 149 2.00 0.69 10.87
N GLY A 150 1.63 1.90 10.49
CA GLY A 150 0.80 2.28 9.34
C GLY A 150 1.23 3.69 8.90
N HIS A 151 0.63 4.25 7.86
CA HIS A 151 0.94 5.62 7.41
C HIS A 151 -0.17 6.64 7.74
N LEU A 152 0.24 7.85 8.11
CA LEU A 152 -0.61 8.89 8.65
C LEU A 152 -1.19 9.81 7.57
N ASP A 153 -0.52 9.93 6.43
CA ASP A 153 -1.05 10.64 5.27
C ASP A 153 -2.05 9.78 4.50
N SER A 154 -2.74 10.39 3.54
CA SER A 154 -3.66 9.72 2.62
C SER A 154 -3.78 10.57 1.35
N TRP A 155 -4.44 10.03 0.33
CA TRP A 155 -5.00 10.88 -0.73
C TRP A 155 -6.10 11.83 -0.23
N ASP A 156 -6.35 12.87 -1.02
CA ASP A 156 -7.10 14.07 -0.65
C ASP A 156 -8.60 14.05 -1.04
N LEU A 157 -9.06 12.98 -1.68
CA LEU A 157 -10.45 12.87 -2.16
C LEU A 157 -11.42 12.35 -1.11
N GLY A 158 -10.95 11.45 -0.23
CA GLY A 158 -11.73 10.80 0.81
C GLY A 158 -11.33 11.29 2.20
N THR A 159 -11.35 10.38 3.18
CA THR A 159 -10.87 10.64 4.54
C THR A 159 -9.76 9.68 4.98
N GLY A 160 -9.13 8.95 4.05
CA GLY A 160 -8.01 8.05 4.35
C GLY A 160 -8.35 6.98 5.38
N ALA A 161 -9.55 6.41 5.32
CA ALA A 161 -10.06 5.56 6.40
C ALA A 161 -9.47 4.16 6.34
N VAL A 162 -9.56 3.50 5.19
CA VAL A 162 -8.91 2.20 4.98
C VAL A 162 -7.43 2.35 4.60
N ASP A 163 -7.02 3.53 4.15
CA ASP A 163 -5.72 3.80 3.54
C ASP A 163 -5.18 5.17 4.02
N ASP A 164 -4.52 5.24 5.18
CA ASP A 164 -4.24 4.13 6.12
C ASP A 164 -4.59 4.49 7.58
N GLY A 165 -5.72 5.19 7.78
CA GLY A 165 -6.28 5.41 9.11
C GLY A 165 -6.52 4.11 9.88
N ALA A 166 -6.83 3.02 9.17
CA ALA A 166 -7.01 1.69 9.73
C ALA A 166 -5.71 1.11 10.28
N GLY A 167 -4.61 1.11 9.52
CA GLY A 167 -3.31 0.61 9.94
C GLY A 167 -2.70 1.38 11.11
N VAL A 168 -2.82 2.72 11.08
CA VAL A 168 -2.45 3.56 12.23
C VAL A 168 -3.26 3.19 13.46
N ALA A 169 -4.58 3.05 13.34
CA ALA A 169 -5.45 2.68 14.48
C ALA A 169 -5.13 1.29 15.02
N VAL A 170 -4.89 0.31 14.15
CA VAL A 170 -4.49 -1.07 14.51
C VAL A 170 -3.16 -1.07 15.27
N SER A 171 -2.17 -0.33 14.77
CA SER A 171 -0.84 -0.24 15.40
C SER A 171 -0.88 0.46 16.76
N MET A 172 -1.67 1.54 16.88
CA MET A 172 -1.91 2.19 18.18
C MET A 172 -2.64 1.28 19.16
N GLU A 173 -3.68 0.55 18.71
CA GLU A 173 -4.45 -0.34 19.56
C GLU A 173 -3.63 -1.55 20.01
N ALA A 174 -2.74 -2.08 19.17
CA ALA A 174 -1.81 -3.13 19.57
C ALA A 174 -0.94 -2.69 20.77
N ALA A 175 -0.37 -1.48 20.71
CA ALA A 175 0.38 -0.90 21.83
C ALA A 175 -0.51 -0.66 23.06
N ASN A 176 -1.74 -0.18 22.87
CA ASN A 176 -2.72 0.03 23.94
C ASN A 176 -3.10 -1.26 24.66
N LEU A 177 -3.39 -2.34 23.92
CA LEU A 177 -3.76 -3.64 24.46
C LEU A 177 -2.64 -4.23 25.32
N ILE A 178 -1.39 -4.16 24.85
CA ILE A 178 -0.22 -4.63 25.60
C ILE A 178 -0.12 -3.90 26.95
N GLN A 179 -0.32 -2.58 26.98
CA GLN A 179 -0.29 -1.80 28.21
C GLN A 179 -1.48 -2.08 29.14
N LYS A 180 -2.70 -2.17 28.59
CA LYS A 180 -3.94 -2.47 29.36
C LYS A 180 -3.91 -3.85 30.00
N LEU A 181 -3.29 -4.82 29.35
CA LEU A 181 -3.07 -6.17 29.89
C LEU A 181 -1.88 -6.24 30.86
N HIS A 182 -1.22 -5.11 31.13
CA HIS A 182 -0.05 -5.01 32.00
C HIS A 182 1.10 -5.93 31.60
N LEU A 183 1.19 -6.21 30.29
CA LEU A 183 2.25 -7.02 29.72
C LEU A 183 3.53 -6.19 29.61
N LYS A 184 4.67 -6.80 29.94
CA LYS A 184 5.98 -6.14 29.93
C LYS A 184 6.85 -6.80 28.86
N PRO A 185 6.98 -6.19 27.66
CA PRO A 185 7.80 -6.77 26.61
C PRO A 185 9.28 -6.72 27.00
N LYS A 186 10.04 -7.76 26.62
CA LYS A 186 11.49 -7.78 26.84
C LYS A 186 12.20 -6.76 25.96
N ARG A 187 11.76 -6.61 24.71
CA ARG A 187 12.24 -5.63 23.72
C ARG A 187 11.36 -4.39 23.65
N THR A 188 11.90 -3.30 23.13
CA THR A 188 11.11 -2.09 22.88
C THR A 188 10.17 -2.31 21.71
N ILE A 189 8.90 -1.97 21.90
CA ILE A 189 7.92 -1.92 20.81
C ILE A 189 7.80 -0.46 20.40
N ARG A 190 8.08 -0.18 19.13
CA ARG A 190 8.01 1.15 18.53
C ARG A 190 6.83 1.21 17.59
N MET A 191 5.83 2.00 17.94
CA MET A 191 4.74 2.33 17.04
C MET A 191 5.15 3.54 16.18
N ILE A 192 4.95 3.43 14.86
CA ILE A 192 5.23 4.51 13.91
C ILE A 192 3.99 4.77 13.06
N ALA A 193 3.55 6.02 13.01
CA ALA A 193 2.68 6.50 11.95
C ALA A 193 3.56 7.25 10.94
N TRP A 194 3.85 6.61 9.81
CA TRP A 194 4.73 7.14 8.77
C TRP A 194 4.09 8.35 8.10
N MET A 195 4.92 9.22 7.53
CA MET A 195 4.42 10.40 6.85
C MET A 195 4.90 10.40 5.40
N ASN A 196 3.99 10.76 4.50
CA ASN A 196 4.24 10.88 3.08
C ASN A 196 4.64 9.53 2.46
N GLU A 197 3.88 8.47 2.78
CA GLU A 197 3.94 7.18 2.08
C GLU A 197 3.53 7.41 0.61
N GLU A 198 2.34 7.99 0.45
CA GLU A 198 1.55 8.06 -0.78
C GLU A 198 2.23 8.86 -1.89
N ASN A 199 3.02 9.85 -1.47
CA ASN A 199 3.76 10.74 -2.34
C ASN A 199 5.28 10.53 -2.23
N GLY A 200 5.69 9.28 -1.93
CA GLY A 200 7.03 8.79 -2.22
C GLY A 200 7.87 8.46 -0.99
N LEU A 201 7.26 7.94 0.07
CA LEU A 201 7.93 7.32 1.23
C LEU A 201 8.91 8.25 1.95
N ALA A 202 8.62 9.57 2.04
CA ALA A 202 9.60 10.52 2.56
C ALA A 202 9.90 10.27 4.05
N GLY A 203 8.88 9.90 4.82
CA GLY A 203 8.99 9.54 6.23
C GLY A 203 9.87 8.32 6.45
N SER A 204 9.62 7.23 5.72
CA SER A 204 10.45 6.02 5.77
C SER A 204 11.90 6.29 5.36
N LYS A 205 12.13 7.02 4.25
CA LYS A 205 13.50 7.37 3.80
C LYS A 205 14.26 8.20 4.82
N GLN A 206 13.58 9.12 5.50
CA GLN A 206 14.21 9.90 6.56
C GLN A 206 14.53 9.04 7.78
N TYR A 207 13.64 8.10 8.16
CA TYR A 207 13.93 7.13 9.22
C TYR A 207 15.10 6.21 8.88
N GLU A 208 15.19 5.70 7.65
CA GLU A 208 16.36 4.95 7.16
C GLU A 208 17.64 5.77 7.33
N LYS A 209 17.64 7.03 6.89
CA LYS A 209 18.81 7.90 7.01
C LYS A 209 19.27 8.05 8.46
N ASP A 210 18.33 8.12 9.40
CA ASP A 210 18.60 8.35 10.82
C ASP A 210 18.97 7.06 11.57
N HIS A 211 18.42 5.90 11.18
CA HIS A 211 18.52 4.65 11.94
C HIS A 211 19.24 3.50 11.23
N ARG A 212 19.74 3.68 10.00
CA ARG A 212 20.37 2.58 9.25
C ARG A 212 21.54 1.90 9.97
N GLU A 213 22.31 2.65 10.74
CA GLU A 213 23.45 2.11 11.50
C GLU A 213 22.99 1.23 12.68
N GLU A 214 21.69 1.28 13.01
CA GLU A 214 21.03 0.57 14.10
C GLU A 214 20.16 -0.60 13.61
N TRP A 215 20.18 -0.97 12.33
CA TRP A 215 19.37 -2.08 11.81
C TRP A 215 19.67 -3.43 12.49
N SER A 216 20.88 -3.62 13.02
CA SER A 216 21.23 -4.79 13.83
C SER A 216 20.40 -4.89 15.13
N ASN A 217 19.91 -3.75 15.64
CA ASN A 217 19.02 -3.67 16.80
C ASN A 217 17.53 -3.74 16.43
N HIS A 218 17.16 -3.51 15.16
CA HIS A 218 15.79 -3.72 14.69
C HIS A 218 15.54 -5.22 14.57
N PHE A 219 14.84 -5.79 15.55
CA PHE A 219 14.60 -7.23 15.64
C PHE A 219 13.54 -7.70 14.65
N ALA A 220 12.50 -6.90 14.45
CA ALA A 220 11.46 -7.11 13.43
C ALA A 220 10.75 -5.79 13.09
N ALA A 221 10.13 -5.73 11.91
CA ALA A 221 9.23 -4.65 11.52
C ALA A 221 7.90 -5.22 11.01
N MET A 222 6.80 -4.56 11.32
CA MET A 222 5.48 -4.97 10.85
C MET A 222 4.66 -3.76 10.45
N GLU A 223 4.04 -3.83 9.29
CA GLU A 223 3.21 -2.77 8.73
C GLU A 223 1.81 -3.28 8.45
N THR A 224 0.80 -2.49 8.79
CA THR A 224 -0.60 -2.72 8.42
C THR A 224 -0.98 -1.64 7.44
N ASP A 225 -1.15 -1.99 6.18
CA ASP A 225 -1.44 -1.06 5.07
C ASP A 225 -2.32 -1.74 3.98
N GLY A 226 -3.07 -2.76 4.40
CA GLY A 226 -3.93 -3.57 3.53
C GLY A 226 -5.41 -3.32 3.78
N GLY A 227 -5.76 -2.22 4.47
CA GLY A 227 -7.12 -1.89 4.85
C GLY A 227 -7.51 -2.30 6.27
N ALA A 228 -8.78 -2.68 6.44
CA ALA A 228 -9.36 -3.09 7.72
C ALA A 228 -10.11 -4.43 7.65
N GLY A 229 -9.98 -5.15 6.54
CA GLY A 229 -10.71 -6.40 6.30
C GLY A 229 -10.29 -7.50 7.27
N HIS A 230 -11.18 -8.47 7.50
CA HIS A 230 -10.93 -9.60 8.40
C HIS A 230 -9.54 -10.22 8.19
N PRO A 231 -8.70 -10.33 9.22
CA PRO A 231 -7.36 -10.89 9.10
C PRO A 231 -7.42 -12.42 9.07
N ILE A 232 -6.68 -13.03 8.15
CA ILE A 232 -6.60 -14.49 7.99
C ILE A 232 -5.20 -15.05 8.30
N GLY A 233 -4.23 -14.21 8.61
CA GLY A 233 -2.86 -14.65 8.85
C GLY A 233 -1.82 -13.54 8.89
N ILE A 234 -0.57 -13.93 8.68
CA ILE A 234 0.57 -13.01 8.54
C ILE A 234 1.41 -13.33 7.29
N ASN A 235 1.80 -12.29 6.57
CA ASN A 235 2.86 -12.37 5.58
C ASN A 235 4.21 -12.26 6.28
N ILE A 236 5.22 -12.93 5.71
CA ILE A 236 6.59 -12.94 6.22
C ILE A 236 7.54 -12.62 5.06
N LYS A 237 8.33 -11.55 5.20
CA LYS A 237 9.54 -11.35 4.42
C LYS A 237 10.73 -11.71 5.31
N GLY A 238 11.42 -12.78 4.94
CA GLY A 238 12.56 -13.30 5.69
C GLY A 238 12.80 -14.78 5.43
N LYS A 239 13.69 -15.38 6.22
CA LYS A 239 14.09 -16.78 6.07
C LYS A 239 12.98 -17.77 6.47
N PHE A 240 12.90 -18.91 5.77
CA PHE A 240 11.83 -19.90 5.96
C PHE A 240 11.76 -20.49 7.37
N GLU A 241 12.90 -20.51 8.08
CA GLU A 241 13.03 -20.98 9.45
C GLU A 241 12.18 -20.16 10.44
N ILE A 242 11.87 -18.90 10.13
CA ILE A 242 11.00 -18.03 10.95
C ILE A 242 9.64 -18.68 11.19
N LYS A 243 9.07 -19.36 10.18
CA LYS A 243 7.77 -20.02 10.30
C LYS A 243 7.76 -21.07 11.42
N LYS A 244 8.87 -21.79 11.61
CA LYS A 244 8.99 -22.76 12.71
C LYS A 244 9.04 -22.08 14.07
N LEU A 245 9.72 -20.94 14.17
CA LEU A 245 9.78 -20.14 15.40
C LEU A 245 8.41 -19.54 15.75
N LEU A 246 7.63 -19.16 14.74
CA LEU A 246 6.28 -18.61 14.92
C LEU A 246 5.19 -19.67 15.10
N ALA A 247 5.47 -20.97 14.95
CA ALA A 247 4.45 -22.01 15.03
C ALA A 247 3.54 -21.94 16.28
N PRO A 248 4.06 -21.66 17.51
CA PRO A 248 3.20 -21.47 18.67
C PRO A 248 2.27 -20.26 18.57
N VAL A 249 2.76 -19.16 17.97
CA VAL A 249 1.98 -17.93 17.74
C VAL A 249 0.87 -18.19 16.74
N LEU A 250 1.19 -18.86 15.64
CA LEU A 250 0.21 -19.22 14.60
C LEU A 250 -0.87 -20.14 15.13
N ALA A 251 -0.55 -21.05 16.05
CA ALA A 251 -1.54 -21.90 16.71
C ALA A 251 -2.54 -21.07 17.55
N VAL A 252 -2.07 -20.04 18.25
CA VAL A 252 -2.94 -19.10 18.98
C VAL A 252 -3.83 -18.32 18.01
N LEU A 253 -3.26 -17.78 16.93
CA LEU A 253 -4.04 -17.04 15.93
C LEU A 253 -5.05 -17.92 15.19
N GLN A 254 -4.78 -19.22 15.04
CA GLN A 254 -5.70 -20.16 14.40
C GLN A 254 -7.02 -20.29 15.17
N GLU A 255 -7.04 -20.04 16.49
CA GLU A 255 -8.27 -20.04 17.29
C GLU A 255 -9.24 -18.92 16.86
N SER A 256 -8.73 -17.81 16.31
CA SER A 256 -9.53 -16.73 15.73
C SER A 256 -9.68 -16.82 14.21
N GLY A 257 -9.21 -17.91 13.59
CA GLY A 257 -9.21 -18.08 12.13
C GLY A 257 -8.03 -17.41 11.40
N ALA A 258 -7.13 -16.74 12.12
CA ALA A 258 -6.00 -15.99 11.57
C ALA A 258 -4.67 -16.76 11.59
N GLY A 259 -4.71 -18.09 11.48
CA GLY A 259 -3.52 -18.96 11.55
C GLY A 259 -2.74 -19.07 10.24
N GLY A 260 -3.19 -18.40 9.17
CA GLY A 260 -2.55 -18.43 7.86
C GLY A 260 -1.16 -17.82 7.86
N THR A 261 -0.30 -18.29 6.95
CA THR A 261 1.02 -17.71 6.73
C THR A 261 1.41 -17.77 5.28
N ASN A 262 1.92 -16.66 4.75
CA ASN A 262 2.52 -16.59 3.43
C ASN A 262 3.94 -16.02 3.54
N PHE A 263 4.82 -16.50 2.67
CA PHE A 263 6.07 -15.79 2.40
C PHE A 263 5.82 -14.85 1.23
N ALA A 264 6.28 -13.61 1.35
CA ALA A 264 6.11 -12.59 0.34
C ALA A 264 7.45 -11.93 0.03
N GLU A 265 7.59 -11.44 -1.20
CA GLU A 265 8.77 -10.68 -1.60
C GLU A 265 8.78 -9.25 -1.04
N HIS A 266 7.64 -8.77 -0.57
CA HIS A 266 7.46 -7.46 0.03
C HIS A 266 6.25 -7.49 0.96
N VAL A 267 6.31 -6.81 2.11
CA VAL A 267 5.22 -6.84 3.10
C VAL A 267 4.77 -5.46 3.60
N GLY A 268 5.52 -4.39 3.37
CA GLY A 268 5.06 -3.03 3.65
C GLY A 268 5.95 -1.95 3.05
N ALA A 269 5.34 -0.91 2.48
CA ALA A 269 6.02 0.12 1.71
C ALA A 269 7.00 0.96 2.55
N ASP A 270 6.62 1.37 3.75
CA ASP A 270 7.46 2.19 4.61
C ASP A 270 8.50 1.36 5.38
N ILE A 271 8.32 0.05 5.47
CA ILE A 271 9.31 -0.86 6.07
C ILE A 271 10.28 -1.47 5.04
N GLU A 272 10.12 -1.16 3.75
CA GLU A 272 10.97 -1.66 2.65
C GLU A 272 12.50 -1.46 2.89
N PRO A 273 12.99 -0.32 3.42
CA PRO A 273 14.42 -0.18 3.69
C PRO A 273 14.97 -1.22 4.68
N MET A 274 14.14 -1.64 5.63
CA MET A 274 14.50 -2.68 6.62
C MET A 274 14.47 -4.07 5.99
N GLU A 275 13.50 -4.35 5.11
CA GLU A 275 13.48 -5.57 4.31
C GLU A 275 14.77 -5.73 3.50
N LYS A 276 15.23 -4.64 2.85
CA LYS A 276 16.50 -4.59 2.09
C LYS A 276 17.74 -4.77 2.96
N ALA A 277 17.64 -4.51 4.26
CA ALA A 277 18.70 -4.71 5.26
C ALA A 277 18.60 -6.07 5.98
N ASP A 278 17.82 -7.00 5.43
CA ASP A 278 17.56 -8.34 5.99
C ASP A 278 16.97 -8.32 7.42
N VAL A 279 16.28 -7.24 7.80
CA VAL A 279 15.45 -7.23 9.02
C VAL A 279 14.19 -8.03 8.71
N PRO A 280 13.84 -9.05 9.52
CA PRO A 280 12.59 -9.79 9.35
C PRO A 280 11.38 -8.87 9.39
N ALA A 281 10.56 -8.92 8.34
CA ALA A 281 9.41 -8.04 8.19
C ALA A 281 8.11 -8.84 8.04
N PHE A 282 7.01 -8.21 8.48
CA PHE A 282 5.69 -8.84 8.55
C PHE A 282 4.59 -7.88 8.11
N SER A 283 3.45 -8.42 7.72
CA SER A 283 2.19 -7.69 7.64
C SER A 283 1.02 -8.63 7.92
N PRO A 284 -0.13 -8.14 8.43
CA PRO A 284 -1.32 -8.96 8.50
C PRO A 284 -1.79 -9.33 7.08
N ILE A 285 -2.25 -10.56 6.89
CA ILE A 285 -2.98 -10.94 5.68
C ILE A 285 -4.43 -10.52 5.88
N GLN A 286 -4.83 -9.44 5.23
CA GLN A 286 -6.16 -8.87 5.34
C GLN A 286 -7.02 -9.29 4.14
N ASP A 287 -8.31 -9.49 4.37
CA ASP A 287 -9.27 -9.70 3.29
C ASP A 287 -9.38 -8.44 2.42
N SER A 288 -8.71 -8.47 1.26
CA SER A 288 -8.59 -7.34 0.35
C SER A 288 -9.61 -7.34 -0.78
N ARG A 289 -10.63 -8.22 -0.75
CA ARG A 289 -11.63 -8.37 -1.84
C ARG A 289 -12.32 -7.05 -2.22
N PHE A 290 -12.47 -6.15 -1.25
CA PHE A 290 -13.11 -4.84 -1.45
C PHE A 290 -12.18 -3.65 -1.22
N TYR A 291 -10.91 -3.88 -0.86
CA TYR A 291 -9.96 -2.78 -0.59
C TYR A 291 -9.85 -1.84 -1.79
N PHE A 292 -9.56 -2.41 -2.96
CA PHE A 292 -9.44 -1.69 -4.24
C PHE A 292 -10.78 -1.22 -4.83
N ASN A 293 -11.90 -1.39 -4.13
CA ASN A 293 -13.15 -0.70 -4.49
C ASN A 293 -13.17 0.75 -4.00
N TYR A 294 -12.39 1.08 -2.97
CA TYR A 294 -12.45 2.37 -2.28
C TYR A 294 -11.09 3.06 -2.20
N HIS A 295 -9.99 2.30 -2.11
CA HIS A 295 -8.61 2.79 -2.08
C HIS A 295 -8.36 3.88 -3.14
N HIS A 296 -7.80 5.01 -2.72
CA HIS A 296 -7.56 6.23 -3.52
C HIS A 296 -8.81 6.87 -4.15
N THR A 297 -9.99 6.72 -3.55
CA THR A 297 -11.22 7.37 -4.04
C THR A 297 -11.87 8.24 -2.97
N ALA A 298 -12.84 9.06 -3.38
CA ALA A 298 -13.70 9.79 -2.45
C ALA A 298 -14.59 8.89 -1.57
N ALA A 299 -14.66 7.59 -1.85
CA ALA A 299 -15.42 6.62 -1.05
C ALA A 299 -14.59 5.93 0.03
N ASP A 300 -13.28 6.22 0.12
CA ASP A 300 -12.47 5.83 1.26
C ASP A 300 -12.88 6.69 2.48
N THR A 301 -13.82 6.14 3.24
CA THR A 301 -14.48 6.79 4.36
C THR A 301 -14.75 5.78 5.48
N LEU A 302 -14.92 6.29 6.70
CA LEU A 302 -15.04 5.46 7.91
C LEU A 302 -16.15 4.38 7.84
N ASP A 303 -17.23 4.61 7.10
CA ASP A 303 -18.32 3.63 6.94
C ASP A 303 -17.92 2.36 6.17
N LYS A 304 -16.73 2.30 5.57
CA LYS A 304 -16.17 1.07 4.97
C LYS A 304 -15.47 0.18 5.99
N ILE A 305 -15.13 0.72 7.17
CA ILE A 305 -14.49 -0.04 8.23
C ILE A 305 -15.55 -0.82 9.01
N VAL A 306 -15.40 -2.14 9.05
CA VAL A 306 -16.18 -3.01 9.93
C VAL A 306 -15.49 -3.03 11.30
N PRO A 307 -16.09 -2.47 12.38
CA PRO A 307 -15.39 -2.32 13.66
C PRO A 307 -14.89 -3.64 14.26
N LYS A 308 -15.62 -4.73 14.02
CA LYS A 308 -15.20 -6.07 14.47
C LYS A 308 -13.92 -6.54 13.77
N GLU A 309 -13.83 -6.34 12.45
CA GLU A 309 -12.67 -6.77 11.66
C GLU A 309 -11.44 -5.90 11.98
N LEU A 310 -11.63 -4.61 12.23
CA LEU A 310 -10.55 -3.73 12.72
C LEU A 310 -10.02 -4.19 14.09
N ALA A 311 -10.92 -4.59 15.01
CA ALA A 311 -10.53 -5.13 16.31
C ALA A 311 -9.82 -6.48 16.20
N GLU A 312 -10.22 -7.33 15.25
CA GLU A 312 -9.53 -8.60 14.95
C GLU A 312 -8.11 -8.35 14.41
N ASN A 313 -7.93 -7.37 13.51
CA ASN A 313 -6.61 -6.94 13.04
C ASN A 313 -5.73 -6.48 14.21
N SER A 314 -6.28 -5.64 15.09
CA SER A 314 -5.61 -5.17 16.30
C SER A 314 -5.16 -6.33 17.20
N ALA A 315 -5.99 -7.36 17.34
CA ALA A 315 -5.65 -8.55 18.13
C ALA A 315 -4.51 -9.37 17.48
N VAL A 316 -4.57 -9.62 16.16
CA VAL A 316 -3.50 -10.32 15.42
C VAL A 316 -2.17 -9.59 15.55
N VAL A 317 -2.17 -8.28 15.27
CA VAL A 317 -0.99 -7.42 15.34
C VAL A 317 -0.43 -7.39 16.77
N ALA A 318 -1.28 -7.27 17.79
CA ALA A 318 -0.85 -7.27 19.20
C ALA A 318 -0.20 -8.60 19.62
N VAL A 319 -0.82 -9.74 19.26
CA VAL A 319 -0.31 -11.08 19.59
C VAL A 319 1.04 -11.32 18.94
N VAL A 320 1.18 -11.01 17.65
CA VAL A 320 2.43 -11.20 16.90
C VAL A 320 3.52 -10.28 17.45
N THR A 321 3.22 -8.99 17.62
CA THR A 321 4.16 -8.01 18.19
C THR A 321 4.66 -8.44 19.55
N TYR A 322 3.75 -8.83 20.46
CA TYR A 322 4.13 -9.23 21.80
C TYR A 322 4.94 -10.52 21.80
N ALA A 323 4.59 -11.49 20.95
CA ALA A 323 5.37 -12.72 20.82
C ALA A 323 6.80 -12.42 20.34
N LEU A 324 6.97 -11.63 19.27
CA LEU A 324 8.27 -11.21 18.76
C LEU A 324 9.10 -10.45 19.82
N ALA A 325 8.45 -9.53 20.54
CA ALA A 325 9.09 -8.76 21.60
C ALA A 325 9.58 -9.61 22.79
N ASN A 326 9.11 -10.86 22.91
CA ASN A 326 9.45 -11.78 24.00
C ASN A 326 10.18 -13.05 23.54
N MET A 327 10.44 -13.24 22.24
CA MET A 327 11.18 -14.40 21.74
C MET A 327 12.58 -14.47 22.35
N GLU A 328 12.95 -15.63 22.90
CA GLU A 328 14.30 -15.83 23.43
C GLU A 328 15.33 -15.99 22.31
N GLN A 329 14.95 -16.66 21.23
CA GLN A 329 15.82 -16.89 20.08
C GLN A 329 15.80 -15.69 19.14
N PRO A 330 16.97 -15.28 18.60
CA PRO A 330 17.01 -14.28 17.54
C PRO A 330 16.31 -14.81 16.28
N LEU A 331 15.67 -13.91 15.53
CA LEU A 331 15.16 -14.26 14.21
C LEU A 331 16.32 -14.37 13.22
N PRO A 332 16.30 -15.37 12.33
CA PRO A 332 17.29 -15.51 11.28
C PRO A 332 17.14 -14.37 10.26
N ARG A 333 18.28 -13.74 9.93
CA ARG A 333 18.45 -12.75 8.86
C ARG A 333 19.14 -13.41 7.69
#